data_AF-A0A522WFI2-F1
#
_entry.id   AF-A0A522WFI2-F1
#
_cell.length_a   1.000
_cell.length_b   1.000
_cell.length_c   1.000
_cell.angle_alpha   90.00
_cell.angle_beta   90.00
_cell.angle_gamma   90.00
#
_symmetry.space_group_name_H-M   'P 1'
#
loop_
_entity.id
_entity.type
_entity.pdbx_description
1 polymer ?
#
loop_
_entity_poly.entity_id
_entity_poly.type
_entity_poly.pdbx_seq_one_letter_code
_entity_poly.pdbx_strand_id
1 'polypeptide(L)'
;MEPYKLKAEIKEFILQNAKEHPELGCRKLARLIQEAFQSNISKSTVSSLLKSEGLNKVVGRRGSRPKAPLIHPPTVHKPEVTEAGPEPALGMLPFLEEASRNHNEAPLPAARDQERQECGIWFLRAAELCLGGMPEVKDARNPENIKAIVPQIFSELVFRSTEALAQKFILEDNRFFFLDAGCHTIWTTERIPERLSVGLYKDRTYLNESILSGRKPLILQAAPGFDIPTPALFDFIDAFQAEKPHKAIKGIELYSADNLLIDTIKFAQRQEKRYFIIGLWPWQYKNRDFGPSIRLVPINNTDNSRKLDIITNIESGRQSGEEIIGHYLRRWPILESGYQDFLDEIGHFVRSPRTKIQYKCPILPNNGENLTYEQVLSFWRLILNSYCQRHFFPIDYQELDFLVLQERFYHLRGAINSISDSFEVKFEPPEGFLYQKDLQYACQRVNEADIRLIDGHKLRFSFA
;
A
#
# COMPACT_ATOMS: atom_id res chain seq x y z
N MET A 1 42.81 3.19 10.98
CA MET A 1 42.02 2.39 11.93
C MET A 1 42.54 0.97 11.87
N GLU A 2 43.24 0.51 12.92
CA GLU A 2 43.58 -0.92 13.03
C GLU A 2 42.27 -1.71 13.16
N PRO A 3 42.04 -2.76 12.36
CA PRO A 3 40.86 -3.61 12.52
C PRO A 3 40.86 -4.18 13.94
N TYR A 4 39.71 -4.10 14.61
CA TYR A 4 39.47 -4.63 15.96
C TYR A 4 40.28 -5.90 16.21
N LYS A 5 41.18 -5.86 17.19
CA LYS A 5 42.12 -6.95 17.51
C LYS A 5 41.31 -8.18 17.90
N LEU A 6 41.16 -9.11 16.96
CA LEU A 6 40.64 -10.45 17.22
C LEU A 6 41.59 -11.11 18.24
N LYS A 7 41.05 -11.73 19.29
CA LYS A 7 41.89 -12.48 20.24
C LYS A 7 42.69 -13.55 19.51
N ALA A 8 43.95 -13.75 19.90
CA ALA A 8 44.85 -14.69 19.24
C ALA A 8 44.28 -16.13 19.20
N GLU A 9 43.65 -16.57 20.30
CA GLU A 9 42.98 -17.87 20.42
C GLU A 9 41.86 -18.06 19.38
N ILE A 10 41.07 -17.01 19.09
CA ILE A 10 40.00 -17.06 18.10
C ILE A 10 40.60 -17.08 16.68
N LYS A 11 41.67 -16.29 16.44
CA LYS A 11 42.38 -16.30 15.15
C LYS A 11 42.91 -17.71 14.85
N GLU A 12 43.59 -18.32 15.81
CA GLU A 12 44.17 -19.66 15.67
C GLU A 12 43.07 -20.72 15.46
N PHE A 13 41.98 -20.65 16.22
CA PHE A 13 40.83 -21.54 16.04
C PHE A 13 40.22 -21.47 14.64
N ILE A 14 40.05 -20.26 14.08
CA ILE A 14 39.54 -20.07 12.72
C ILE A 14 40.47 -20.71 11.69
N LEU A 15 41.79 -20.48 11.82
CA LEU A 15 42.76 -20.96 10.85
C LEU A 15 42.92 -22.47 10.91
N GLN A 16 42.89 -23.07 12.11
CA GLN A 16 42.96 -24.51 12.29
C GLN A 16 41.72 -25.19 11.69
N ASN A 17 40.51 -24.74 12.04
CA ASN A 17 39.27 -25.32 11.51
C ASN A 17 39.15 -25.14 9.99
N ALA A 18 39.63 -24.02 9.43
CA ALA A 18 39.63 -23.81 7.99
C ALA A 18 40.62 -24.72 7.24
N LYS A 19 41.74 -25.11 7.89
CA LYS A 19 42.72 -26.05 7.34
C LYS A 19 42.24 -27.51 7.44
N GLU A 20 41.71 -27.90 8.59
CA GLU A 20 41.24 -29.27 8.87
C GLU A 20 39.92 -29.59 8.13
N HIS A 21 39.03 -28.61 8.03
CA HIS A 21 37.69 -28.76 7.48
C HIS A 21 37.42 -27.73 6.37
N PRO A 22 38.08 -27.86 5.21
CA PRO A 22 37.99 -26.86 4.15
C PRO A 22 36.54 -26.65 3.66
N GLU A 23 35.66 -27.64 3.76
CA GLU A 23 34.23 -27.55 3.43
C GLU A 23 33.42 -26.55 4.27
N LEU A 24 33.96 -26.10 5.41
CA LEU A 24 33.29 -25.11 6.26
C LEU A 24 33.34 -23.71 5.61
N GLY A 25 32.17 -23.20 5.22
CA GLY A 25 32.04 -21.79 4.80
C GLY A 25 32.15 -20.82 5.97
N CYS A 26 32.49 -19.55 5.70
CA CYS A 26 32.67 -18.50 6.73
C CYS A 26 31.49 -18.35 7.70
N ARG A 27 30.25 -18.62 7.26
CA ARG A 27 29.05 -18.58 8.13
C ARG A 27 29.05 -19.69 9.18
N LYS A 28 29.54 -20.88 8.82
CA LYS A 28 29.60 -22.02 9.72
C LYS A 28 30.74 -21.84 10.72
N LEU A 29 31.89 -21.35 10.26
CA LEU A 29 32.99 -20.93 11.14
C LEU A 29 32.55 -19.85 12.14
N ALA A 30 31.79 -18.84 11.71
CA ALA A 30 31.25 -17.83 12.63
C ALA A 30 30.36 -18.42 13.74
N ARG A 31 29.54 -19.43 13.43
CA ARG A 31 28.73 -20.14 14.43
C ARG A 31 29.59 -20.96 15.40
N LEU A 32 30.58 -21.70 14.89
CA LEU A 32 31.49 -22.47 15.75
C LEU A 32 32.24 -21.58 16.74
N ILE A 33 32.62 -20.36 16.33
CA ILE A 33 33.26 -19.39 17.22
C ILE A 33 32.28 -18.89 18.29
N GLN A 34 31.03 -18.61 17.91
CA GLN A 34 29.98 -18.22 18.85
C GLN A 34 29.73 -19.33 19.89
N GLU A 35 29.77 -20.59 19.48
CA GLU A 35 29.59 -21.75 20.37
C GLU A 35 30.80 -21.96 21.29
N ALA A 36 32.03 -21.93 20.74
CA ALA A 36 33.25 -22.23 21.50
C ALA A 36 33.72 -21.09 22.41
N PHE A 37 33.53 -19.83 22.00
CA PHE A 37 34.09 -18.65 22.69
C PHE A 37 33.01 -17.67 23.18
N GLN A 38 31.72 -17.98 22.98
CA GLN A 38 30.60 -17.07 23.27
C GLN A 38 30.77 -15.67 22.65
N SER A 39 31.48 -15.58 21.53
CA SER A 39 31.86 -14.32 20.88
C SER A 39 31.20 -14.19 19.50
N ASN A 40 30.49 -13.08 19.28
CA ASN A 40 29.72 -12.86 18.06
C ASN A 40 30.59 -12.18 17.00
N ILE A 41 31.00 -12.95 15.99
CA ILE A 41 31.92 -12.49 14.96
C ILE A 41 31.23 -12.49 13.60
N SER A 42 31.33 -11.34 12.92
CA SER A 42 30.71 -11.17 11.61
C SER A 42 31.34 -12.10 10.55
N LYS A 43 30.54 -12.55 9.58
CA LYS A 43 31.01 -13.30 8.41
C LYS A 43 32.15 -12.57 7.69
N SER A 44 32.07 -11.25 7.57
CA SER A 44 33.09 -10.41 6.93
C SER A 44 34.42 -10.47 7.66
N THR A 45 34.43 -10.48 8.99
CA THR A 45 35.66 -10.60 9.80
C THR A 45 36.37 -11.93 9.52
N VAL A 46 35.62 -13.04 9.54
CA VAL A 46 36.16 -14.37 9.21
C VAL A 46 36.68 -14.41 7.76
N SER A 47 35.94 -13.82 6.82
CA SER A 47 36.35 -13.79 5.41
C SER A 47 37.62 -12.97 5.18
N SER A 48 37.77 -11.81 5.83
CA SER A 48 38.97 -10.98 5.73
C SER A 48 40.19 -11.69 6.29
N LEU A 49 40.04 -12.40 7.42
CA LEU A 49 41.11 -13.19 8.03
C LEU A 49 41.56 -14.35 7.13
N LEU A 50 40.62 -15.11 6.54
CA LEU A 50 40.98 -16.21 5.64
C LEU A 50 41.64 -15.71 4.35
N LYS A 51 41.27 -14.50 3.87
CA LYS A 51 41.91 -13.86 2.73
C LYS A 51 43.34 -13.44 3.03
N SER A 52 43.60 -12.82 4.19
CA SER A 52 44.95 -12.39 4.57
C SER A 52 45.92 -13.56 4.73
N GLU A 53 45.40 -14.75 5.06
CA GLU A 53 46.19 -15.97 5.29
C GLU A 53 46.19 -16.91 4.05
N GLY A 54 45.63 -16.49 2.92
CA GLY A 54 45.63 -17.27 1.67
C GLY A 54 44.76 -18.53 1.68
N LEU A 55 43.90 -18.72 2.69
CA LEU A 55 43.01 -19.88 2.84
C LEU A 55 41.64 -19.70 2.19
N ASN A 56 41.41 -18.57 1.51
CA ASN A 56 40.12 -18.30 0.91
C ASN A 56 39.90 -19.19 -0.32
N LYS A 57 38.89 -20.06 -0.28
CA LYS A 57 38.48 -20.83 -1.45
C LYS A 57 38.15 -19.88 -2.60
N VAL A 58 38.67 -20.17 -3.79
CA VAL A 58 38.18 -19.57 -5.03
C VAL A 58 36.72 -19.99 -5.14
N VAL A 59 35.81 -19.12 -4.70
CA VAL A 59 34.39 -19.33 -4.89
C VAL A 59 34.19 -19.21 -6.39
N GLY A 60 34.22 -20.36 -7.07
CA GLY A 60 33.74 -20.48 -8.43
C GLY A 60 32.29 -20.03 -8.42
N ARG A 61 32.05 -18.74 -8.62
CA ARG A 61 30.79 -18.29 -9.18
C ARG A 61 30.71 -19.06 -10.49
N ARG A 62 29.87 -20.10 -10.56
CA ARG A 62 29.34 -20.59 -11.83
C ARG A 62 29.01 -19.32 -12.60
N GLY A 63 29.70 -19.09 -13.72
CA GLY A 63 29.55 -17.87 -14.50
C GLY A 63 28.06 -17.59 -14.57
N SER A 64 27.63 -16.49 -13.94
CA SER A 64 26.24 -16.10 -14.06
C SER A 64 26.00 -16.03 -15.56
N ARG A 65 25.04 -16.82 -16.07
CA ARG A 65 24.46 -16.56 -17.38
C ARG A 65 24.36 -15.04 -17.52
N PRO A 66 24.84 -14.43 -18.61
CA PRO A 66 24.82 -12.99 -18.77
C PRO A 66 23.44 -12.53 -18.33
N LYS A 67 23.39 -11.76 -17.23
CA LYS A 67 22.13 -11.21 -16.78
C LYS A 67 21.61 -10.47 -17.99
N ALA A 68 20.46 -10.88 -18.52
CA ALA A 68 19.73 -10.04 -19.43
C ALA A 68 19.73 -8.64 -18.79
N PRO A 69 20.09 -7.59 -19.55
CA PRO A 69 20.13 -6.24 -19.02
C PRO A 69 18.86 -6.04 -18.20
N LEU A 70 19.01 -5.55 -16.95
CA LEU A 70 17.85 -5.15 -16.15
C LEU A 70 17.10 -4.15 -17.03
N ILE A 71 15.99 -4.61 -17.62
CA ILE A 71 15.08 -3.75 -18.36
C ILE A 71 14.48 -2.88 -17.26
N HIS A 72 15.09 -1.71 -17.08
CA HIS A 72 14.47 -0.66 -16.30
C HIS A 72 13.15 -0.35 -17.01
N PRO A 73 12.02 -0.30 -16.28
CA PRO A 73 10.80 0.21 -16.88
C PRO A 73 11.14 1.56 -17.54
N PRO A 74 10.69 1.82 -18.78
CA PRO A 74 10.86 3.15 -19.35
C PRO A 74 10.31 4.13 -18.33
N THR A 75 11.12 5.11 -17.93
CA THR A 75 10.61 6.23 -17.16
C THR A 75 9.42 6.75 -17.93
N VAL A 76 8.23 6.81 -17.30
CA VAL A 76 7.08 7.43 -17.95
C VAL A 76 7.56 8.83 -18.29
N HIS A 77 7.85 9.08 -19.58
CA HIS A 77 8.50 10.31 -20.00
C HIS A 77 7.56 11.43 -19.59
N LYS A 78 7.95 12.16 -18.54
CA LYS A 78 7.31 13.41 -18.16
C LYS A 78 7.36 14.27 -19.43
N PRO A 79 6.23 14.67 -20.02
CA PRO A 79 6.26 15.48 -21.23
C PRO A 79 7.20 16.66 -21.00
N GLU A 80 8.12 16.88 -21.93
CA GLU A 80 9.09 17.97 -21.89
C GLU A 80 8.32 19.27 -21.68
N VAL A 81 8.48 19.89 -20.51
CA VAL A 81 7.83 21.15 -20.16
C VAL A 81 8.46 22.23 -21.04
N THR A 82 7.87 22.44 -22.21
CA THR A 82 8.00 23.69 -22.93
C THR A 82 7.32 24.76 -22.08
N GLU A 83 7.99 25.90 -21.88
CA GLU A 83 7.43 27.06 -21.17
C GLU A 83 6.14 27.52 -21.88
N ALA A 84 5.00 26.99 -21.44
CA ALA A 84 3.71 27.22 -22.09
C ALA A 84 2.64 27.45 -21.03
N GLY A 85 2.48 28.71 -20.60
CA GLY A 85 1.28 29.23 -19.96
C GLY A 85 0.83 28.55 -18.66
N PRO A 86 -0.22 29.09 -17.99
CA PRO A 86 -0.85 28.37 -16.90
C PRO A 86 -1.42 27.05 -17.43
N GLU A 87 -0.96 25.94 -16.86
CA GLU A 87 -1.54 24.61 -17.02
C GLU A 87 -3.07 24.74 -16.87
N PRO A 88 -3.90 24.33 -17.87
CA PRO A 88 -5.33 24.30 -17.64
C PRO A 88 -5.58 23.34 -16.49
N ALA A 89 -6.32 23.79 -15.47
CA ALA A 89 -6.81 22.95 -14.39
C ALA A 89 -7.23 21.61 -15.01
N LEU A 90 -6.60 20.52 -14.56
CA LEU A 90 -6.88 19.15 -14.98
C LEU A 90 -8.37 18.91 -14.73
N GLY A 91 -9.18 19.24 -15.73
CA GLY A 91 -10.61 19.07 -15.70
C GLY A 91 -10.83 17.59 -15.52
N MET A 92 -11.61 17.24 -14.49
CA MET A 92 -12.27 15.95 -14.46
C MET A 92 -12.78 15.65 -15.87
N LEU A 93 -12.46 14.46 -16.40
CA LEU A 93 -12.92 14.05 -17.72
C LEU A 93 -14.42 14.43 -17.85
N PRO A 94 -14.85 15.14 -18.92
CA PRO A 94 -16.25 15.57 -19.08
C PRO A 94 -17.26 14.44 -18.89
N PHE A 95 -16.81 13.21 -19.15
CA PHE A 95 -17.53 11.97 -18.95
C PHE A 95 -18.04 11.72 -17.50
N LEU A 96 -17.32 12.19 -16.47
CA LEU A 96 -17.78 12.09 -15.07
C LEU A 96 -18.76 13.22 -14.70
N GLU A 97 -18.69 14.38 -15.35
CA GLU A 97 -19.65 15.48 -15.14
C GLU A 97 -20.98 15.24 -15.86
N GLU A 98 -20.99 14.66 -17.06
CA GLU A 98 -22.23 14.46 -17.84
C GLU A 98 -23.19 13.45 -17.20
N ALA A 99 -22.69 12.48 -16.44
CA ALA A 99 -23.55 11.57 -15.66
C ALA A 99 -24.27 12.26 -14.48
N SER A 100 -23.85 13.48 -14.10
CA SER A 100 -24.42 14.22 -12.96
C SER A 100 -25.31 15.41 -13.35
N ARG A 101 -25.45 15.73 -14.64
CA ARG A 101 -26.10 16.99 -15.10
C ARG A 101 -27.63 16.97 -15.22
N ASN A 102 -28.32 15.90 -14.81
CA ASN A 102 -29.78 15.77 -14.98
C ASN A 102 -30.63 15.79 -13.69
N HIS A 103 -30.11 16.34 -12.59
CA HIS A 103 -30.92 16.60 -11.41
C HIS A 103 -30.97 18.10 -11.12
N ASN A 104 -32.16 18.69 -11.29
CA ASN A 104 -32.52 20.00 -10.75
C ASN A 104 -32.45 19.93 -9.23
N GLU A 105 -31.27 20.16 -8.65
CA GLU A 105 -31.13 20.38 -7.22
C GLU A 105 -31.75 21.73 -6.86
N ALA A 106 -32.70 21.71 -5.93
CA ALA A 106 -33.24 22.92 -5.33
C ALA A 106 -32.07 23.69 -4.66
N PRO A 107 -32.03 25.02 -4.76
CA PRO A 107 -30.98 25.80 -4.11
C PRO A 107 -31.03 25.55 -2.61
N LEU A 108 -29.97 24.92 -2.07
CA LEU A 108 -29.74 24.86 -0.63
C LEU A 108 -29.75 26.30 -0.08
N PRO A 109 -30.33 26.53 1.11
CA PRO A 109 -30.46 27.86 1.68
C PRO A 109 -29.10 28.55 1.75
N ALA A 110 -29.07 29.82 1.34
CA ALA A 110 -27.87 30.66 1.27
C ALA A 110 -26.98 30.45 2.48
N ALA A 111 -25.76 29.96 2.22
CA ALA A 111 -24.71 29.72 3.19
C ALA A 111 -24.44 31.01 3.97
N ARG A 112 -25.05 31.11 5.16
CA ARG A 112 -24.65 32.06 6.19
C ARG A 112 -23.20 31.75 6.54
N ASP A 113 -22.32 32.75 6.46
CA ASP A 113 -20.95 32.81 6.96
C ASP A 113 -20.54 31.57 7.77
N GLN A 114 -20.28 30.47 7.07
CA GLN A 114 -19.70 29.28 7.68
C GLN A 114 -18.27 29.71 8.00
N GLU A 115 -18.04 30.05 9.27
CA GLU A 115 -16.70 30.19 9.85
C GLU A 115 -15.80 29.14 9.21
N ARG A 116 -14.80 29.61 8.45
CA ARG A 116 -13.88 28.75 7.71
C ARG A 116 -13.33 27.70 8.67
N GLN A 117 -13.76 26.46 8.49
CA GLN A 117 -13.39 25.37 9.38
C GLN A 117 -11.94 24.96 9.11
N GLU A 118 -11.25 24.47 10.14
CA GLU A 118 -9.96 23.80 10.00
C GLU A 118 -10.18 22.46 9.30
N CYS A 119 -10.32 22.49 7.97
CA CYS A 119 -10.57 21.31 7.15
C CYS A 119 -9.37 20.35 7.11
N GLY A 120 -8.15 20.83 7.41
CA GLY A 120 -6.95 20.01 7.47
C GLY A 120 -7.06 18.78 8.38
N ILE A 121 -7.86 18.87 9.45
CA ILE A 121 -8.13 17.74 10.36
C ILE A 121 -8.77 16.55 9.64
N TRP A 122 -9.40 16.77 8.47
CA TRP A 122 -10.00 15.70 7.70
C TRP A 122 -8.99 14.68 7.20
N PHE A 123 -7.69 15.00 7.07
CA PHE A 123 -6.67 13.98 6.82
C PHE A 123 -6.64 12.93 7.93
N LEU A 124 -6.67 13.36 9.20
CA LEU A 124 -6.74 12.45 10.35
C LEU A 124 -8.07 11.69 10.39
N ARG A 125 -9.18 12.33 10.02
CA ARG A 125 -10.49 11.67 9.90
C ARG A 125 -10.50 10.60 8.79
N ALA A 126 -9.87 10.88 7.65
CA ALA A 126 -9.69 9.94 6.56
C ALA A 126 -8.86 8.72 7.02
N ALA A 127 -7.75 8.95 7.73
CA ALA A 127 -6.95 7.89 8.33
C ALA A 127 -7.78 7.05 9.33
N GLU A 128 -8.57 7.71 10.17
CA GLU A 128 -9.44 7.05 11.14
C GLU A 128 -10.43 6.11 10.46
N LEU A 129 -11.09 6.56 9.39
CA LEU A 129 -12.02 5.75 8.60
C LEU A 129 -11.32 4.57 7.93
N CYS A 130 -10.09 4.74 7.43
CA CYS A 130 -9.27 3.65 6.89
C CYS A 130 -8.94 2.58 7.95
N LEU A 131 -8.83 2.97 9.23
CA LEU A 131 -8.62 2.06 10.36
C LEU A 131 -9.94 1.55 10.97
N GLY A 132 -11.09 1.86 10.35
CA GLY A 132 -12.41 1.39 10.75
C GLY A 132 -13.20 2.33 11.66
N GLY A 133 -12.69 3.55 11.90
CA GLY A 133 -13.30 4.55 12.78
C GLY A 133 -12.98 4.34 14.25
N MET A 134 -13.23 5.34 15.09
CA MET A 134 -13.27 5.17 16.55
C MET A 134 -14.41 4.23 16.95
N PRO A 135 -14.19 3.29 17.89
CA PRO A 135 -15.26 2.47 18.42
C PRO A 135 -16.34 3.34 19.07
N GLU A 136 -17.61 3.03 18.80
CA GLU A 136 -18.72 3.66 19.51
C GLU A 136 -18.70 3.25 20.98
N VAL A 137 -18.31 4.19 21.84
CA VAL A 137 -18.34 3.99 23.29
C VAL A 137 -19.70 4.43 23.80
N LYS A 138 -20.65 3.49 23.88
CA LYS A 138 -22.06 3.76 24.25
C LYS A 138 -22.22 4.39 25.64
N ASP A 139 -21.20 4.35 26.49
CA ASP A 139 -21.24 4.83 27.88
C ASP A 139 -20.21 5.92 28.24
N ALA A 140 -19.56 6.56 27.25
CA ALA A 140 -18.52 7.58 27.50
C ALA A 140 -19.01 8.85 28.21
N ARG A 141 -20.32 9.01 28.41
CA ARG A 141 -20.92 10.21 29.02
C ARG A 141 -20.75 10.26 30.54
N ASN A 142 -20.42 9.15 31.22
CA ASN A 142 -20.17 9.14 32.65
C ASN A 142 -18.65 9.10 32.94
N PRO A 143 -18.05 10.14 33.55
CA PRO A 143 -16.63 10.20 33.87
C PRO A 143 -16.11 9.04 34.73
N GLU A 144 -16.94 8.46 35.61
CA GLU A 144 -16.55 7.30 36.42
C GLU A 144 -16.41 6.03 35.57
N ASN A 145 -17.24 5.90 34.54
CA ASN A 145 -17.15 4.80 33.59
C ASN A 145 -15.94 4.93 32.67
N ILE A 146 -15.46 6.16 32.38
CA ILE A 146 -14.29 6.39 31.52
C ILE A 146 -13.07 5.61 32.02
N LYS A 147 -12.78 5.63 33.32
CA LYS A 147 -11.63 4.87 33.87
C LYS A 147 -11.75 3.36 33.63
N ALA A 148 -12.95 2.80 33.73
CA ALA A 148 -13.19 1.37 33.55
C ALA A 148 -13.11 0.94 32.07
N ILE A 149 -13.48 1.81 31.13
CA ILE A 149 -13.53 1.51 29.70
C ILE A 149 -12.22 1.86 28.97
N VAL A 150 -11.35 2.70 29.52
CA VAL A 150 -10.09 3.12 28.87
C VAL A 150 -9.24 1.93 28.39
N PRO A 151 -9.01 0.86 29.18
CA PRO A 151 -8.26 -0.30 28.70
C PRO A 151 -8.93 -1.01 27.52
N GLN A 152 -10.26 -1.06 27.49
CA GLN A 152 -11.03 -1.67 26.40
C GLN A 152 -10.92 -0.83 25.13
N ILE A 153 -11.07 0.49 25.24
CA ILE A 153 -10.87 1.43 24.12
C ILE A 153 -9.45 1.30 23.59
N PHE A 154 -8.44 1.32 24.46
CA PHE A 154 -7.05 1.21 24.05
C PHE A 154 -6.77 -0.11 23.31
N SER A 155 -7.24 -1.24 23.83
CA SER A 155 -7.09 -2.54 23.17
C SER A 155 -7.75 -2.58 21.79
N GLU A 156 -8.94 -1.97 21.66
CA GLU A 156 -9.66 -1.88 20.39
C GLU A 156 -8.94 -0.96 19.39
N LEU A 157 -8.37 0.15 19.85
CA LEU A 157 -7.56 1.05 19.00
C LEU A 157 -6.27 0.39 18.54
N VAL A 158 -5.60 -0.37 19.41
CA VAL A 158 -4.42 -1.18 19.04
C VAL A 158 -4.83 -2.20 17.98
N PHE A 159 -5.94 -2.91 18.17
CA PHE A 159 -6.44 -3.85 17.17
C PHE A 159 -6.75 -3.16 15.83
N ARG A 160 -7.44 -2.01 15.84
CA ARG A 160 -7.77 -1.22 14.65
C ARG A 160 -6.55 -0.64 13.93
N SER A 161 -5.47 -0.36 14.66
CA SER A 161 -4.20 0.06 14.07
C SER A 161 -3.46 -1.06 13.31
N THR A 162 -3.97 -2.30 13.37
CA THR A 162 -3.39 -3.41 12.60
C THR A 162 -3.58 -3.17 11.11
N GLU A 163 -2.50 -3.32 10.36
CA GLU A 163 -2.50 -3.19 8.91
C GLU A 163 -2.15 -4.52 8.25
N ALA A 164 -2.89 -4.84 7.19
CA ALA A 164 -2.54 -5.91 6.28
C ALA A 164 -1.58 -5.35 5.22
N LEU A 165 -0.49 -6.06 4.96
CA LEU A 165 0.43 -5.79 3.86
C LEU A 165 0.10 -6.64 2.63
N ALA A 166 -0.22 -7.91 2.85
CA ALA A 166 -0.38 -8.89 1.79
C ALA A 166 -1.60 -9.77 2.00
N GLN A 167 -2.27 -10.08 0.90
CA GLN A 167 -3.35 -11.07 0.82
C GLN A 167 -2.84 -12.25 -0.02
N LYS A 168 -2.66 -13.42 0.59
CA LYS A 168 -2.20 -14.63 -0.10
C LYS A 168 -3.38 -15.51 -0.47
N PHE A 169 -3.67 -15.62 -1.75
CA PHE A 169 -4.73 -16.46 -2.28
C PHE A 169 -4.18 -17.86 -2.50
N ILE A 170 -4.74 -18.85 -1.82
CA ILE A 170 -4.39 -20.26 -1.95
C ILE A 170 -5.43 -20.91 -2.84
N LEU A 171 -4.98 -21.62 -3.86
CA LEU A 171 -5.85 -22.35 -4.80
C LEU A 171 -6.00 -23.82 -4.39
N GLU A 172 -6.99 -24.51 -4.96
CA GLU A 172 -7.24 -25.94 -4.67
C GLU A 172 -6.06 -26.86 -5.07
N ASP A 173 -5.29 -26.49 -6.10
CA ASP A 173 -4.04 -27.18 -6.48
C ASP A 173 -2.84 -26.82 -5.58
N ASN A 174 -3.06 -26.07 -4.49
CA ASN A 174 -2.08 -25.53 -3.55
C ASN A 174 -1.07 -24.54 -4.16
N ARG A 175 -1.26 -24.09 -5.41
CA ARG A 175 -0.59 -22.88 -5.88
C ARG A 175 -1.14 -21.66 -5.15
N PHE A 176 -0.40 -20.56 -5.24
CA PHE A 176 -0.80 -19.31 -4.65
C PHE A 176 -0.28 -18.13 -5.45
N PHE A 177 -0.93 -17.00 -5.27
CA PHE A 177 -0.43 -15.69 -5.63
C PHE A 177 -0.72 -14.73 -4.48
N PHE A 178 -0.05 -13.59 -4.48
CA PHE A 178 -0.29 -12.53 -3.51
C PHE A 178 -0.93 -11.33 -4.20
N LEU A 179 -1.76 -10.59 -3.47
CA LEU A 179 -2.09 -9.20 -3.76
C LEU A 179 -1.48 -8.35 -2.64
N ASP A 180 -1.06 -7.13 -2.95
CA ASP A 180 -0.88 -6.14 -1.88
C ASP A 180 -2.25 -5.71 -1.36
N ALA A 181 -2.33 -5.37 -0.07
CA ALA A 181 -3.60 -5.06 0.57
C ALA A 181 -4.24 -3.77 0.00
N GLY A 182 -3.44 -2.85 -0.55
CA GLY A 182 -3.91 -1.70 -1.32
C GLY A 182 -4.52 -2.03 -2.69
N CYS A 183 -4.39 -3.28 -3.15
CA CYS A 183 -4.82 -3.77 -4.45
C CYS A 183 -4.19 -3.01 -5.63
N HIS A 184 -2.90 -2.70 -5.56
CA HIS A 184 -2.18 -2.09 -6.69
C HIS A 184 -1.85 -3.15 -7.75
N THR A 185 -1.29 -4.30 -7.35
CA THR A 185 -0.91 -5.36 -8.30
C THR A 185 -0.93 -6.77 -7.70
N ILE A 186 -0.57 -7.75 -8.54
CA ILE A 186 -0.36 -9.16 -8.19
C ILE A 186 1.13 -9.42 -7.95
N TRP A 187 1.45 -10.25 -6.98
CA TRP A 187 2.81 -10.56 -6.57
C TRP A 187 3.06 -12.06 -6.59
N THR A 188 4.25 -12.46 -7.01
CA THR A 188 4.71 -13.85 -6.99
C THR A 188 5.34 -14.24 -5.66
N THR A 189 5.65 -13.26 -4.79
CA THR A 189 6.32 -13.45 -3.51
C THR A 189 5.78 -12.47 -2.48
N GLU A 190 5.99 -12.76 -1.19
CA GLU A 190 5.67 -11.88 -0.05
C GLU A 190 6.53 -10.60 0.04
N ARG A 191 7.37 -10.31 -0.97
CA ARG A 191 8.24 -9.13 -1.00
C ARG A 191 7.49 -7.89 -1.48
N ILE A 192 6.50 -7.49 -0.70
CA ILE A 192 5.65 -6.32 -0.96
C ILE A 192 6.17 -5.12 -0.17
N PRO A 193 6.26 -3.91 -0.76
CA PRO A 193 6.62 -2.69 -0.05
C PRO A 193 5.62 -2.35 1.05
N GLU A 194 6.12 -2.02 2.26
CA GLU A 194 5.27 -1.74 3.43
C GLU A 194 4.26 -0.60 3.21
N ARG A 195 4.55 0.35 2.31
CA ARG A 195 3.65 1.46 1.95
C ARG A 195 2.42 1.03 1.14
N LEU A 196 2.39 -0.22 0.66
CA LEU A 196 1.20 -0.80 0.03
C LEU A 196 0.27 -1.51 1.04
N SER A 197 0.56 -1.40 2.32
CA SER A 197 -0.33 -1.87 3.38
C SER A 197 -1.60 -1.01 3.48
N VAL A 198 -2.65 -1.55 4.08
CA VAL A 198 -3.85 -0.79 4.44
C VAL A 198 -4.38 -1.28 5.79
N GLY A 199 -5.23 -0.47 6.44
CA GLY A 199 -5.92 -0.88 7.67
C GLY A 199 -6.66 -2.20 7.49
N LEU A 200 -6.50 -3.14 8.41
CA LEU A 200 -7.09 -4.48 8.33
C LEU A 200 -8.61 -4.45 8.19
N TYR A 201 -9.27 -3.49 8.84
CA TYR A 201 -10.71 -3.28 8.71
C TYR A 201 -11.12 -2.99 7.27
N LYS A 202 -10.40 -2.08 6.62
CA LYS A 202 -10.65 -1.68 5.23
C LYS A 202 -10.35 -2.83 4.27
N ASP A 203 -9.23 -3.53 4.48
CA ASP A 203 -8.86 -4.72 3.71
C ASP A 203 -9.97 -5.77 3.71
N ARG A 204 -10.45 -6.15 4.90
CA ARG A 204 -11.56 -7.09 5.07
C ARG A 204 -12.85 -6.61 4.44
N THR A 205 -13.18 -5.33 4.58
CA THR A 205 -14.37 -4.74 3.94
C THR A 205 -14.30 -4.89 2.43
N TYR A 206 -13.15 -4.58 1.84
CA TYR A 206 -12.94 -4.70 0.41
C TYR A 206 -12.98 -6.15 -0.08
N LEU A 207 -12.32 -7.08 0.63
CA LEU A 207 -12.39 -8.51 0.34
C LEU A 207 -13.82 -9.07 0.45
N ASN A 208 -14.58 -8.61 1.45
CA ASN A 208 -15.97 -9.02 1.61
C ASN A 208 -16.84 -8.55 0.44
N GLU A 209 -16.71 -7.30 0.00
CA GLU A 209 -17.47 -6.76 -1.12
C GLU A 209 -17.10 -7.38 -2.47
N SER A 210 -15.80 -7.59 -2.70
CA SER A 210 -15.29 -8.03 -4.00
C SER A 210 -15.23 -9.56 -4.16
N ILE A 211 -14.80 -10.27 -3.12
CA ILE A 211 -14.54 -11.71 -3.17
C ILE A 211 -15.65 -12.50 -2.50
N LEU A 212 -16.01 -12.19 -1.26
CA LEU A 212 -16.96 -13.03 -0.51
C LEU A 212 -18.40 -12.88 -1.04
N SER A 213 -18.85 -11.64 -1.19
CA SER A 213 -20.20 -11.33 -1.66
C SER A 213 -20.30 -11.19 -3.19
N GLY A 214 -19.17 -11.00 -3.88
CA GLY A 214 -19.14 -10.82 -5.34
C GLY A 214 -19.95 -9.60 -5.84
N ARG A 215 -20.24 -8.63 -4.96
CA ARG A 215 -21.07 -7.45 -5.28
C ARG A 215 -20.33 -6.44 -6.14
N LYS A 216 -19.01 -6.36 -6.01
CA LYS A 216 -18.15 -5.44 -6.76
C LYS A 216 -17.02 -6.21 -7.45
N PRO A 217 -16.52 -5.73 -8.60
CA PRO A 217 -15.29 -6.28 -9.16
C PRO A 217 -14.09 -5.92 -8.27
N LEU A 218 -13.10 -6.81 -8.24
CA LEU A 218 -11.77 -6.49 -7.70
C LEU A 218 -11.04 -5.58 -8.70
N ILE A 219 -10.56 -4.42 -8.26
CA ILE A 219 -9.96 -3.41 -9.14
C ILE A 219 -8.48 -3.26 -8.78
N LEU A 220 -7.59 -3.69 -9.67
CA LEU A 220 -6.14 -3.54 -9.50
C LEU A 220 -5.60 -2.40 -10.36
N GLN A 221 -4.65 -1.64 -9.83
CA GLN A 221 -4.03 -0.54 -10.57
C GLN A 221 -3.30 -1.04 -11.82
N ALA A 222 -2.47 -2.08 -11.69
CA ALA A 222 -1.62 -2.55 -12.79
C ALA A 222 -1.45 -4.07 -12.81
N ALA A 223 -1.31 -4.64 -14.00
CA ALA A 223 -0.88 -6.02 -14.19
C ALA A 223 0.61 -6.22 -13.80
N PRO A 224 1.02 -7.40 -13.31
CA PRO A 224 2.36 -7.62 -12.80
C PRO A 224 3.40 -7.87 -13.89
N GLY A 225 4.61 -7.32 -13.73
CA GLY A 225 5.68 -7.46 -14.71
C GLY A 225 5.52 -6.54 -15.91
N PHE A 226 6.51 -6.58 -16.81
CA PHE A 226 6.67 -5.60 -17.88
C PHE A 226 6.54 -6.25 -19.26
N ASP A 227 7.46 -7.14 -19.63
CA ASP A 227 7.49 -7.71 -20.98
C ASP A 227 6.61 -8.95 -21.16
N ILE A 228 6.53 -9.79 -20.13
CA ILE A 228 5.84 -11.09 -20.17
C ILE A 228 4.92 -11.20 -18.96
N PRO A 229 3.64 -11.61 -19.17
CA PRO A 229 2.74 -11.96 -18.08
C PRO A 229 3.35 -12.97 -17.12
N THR A 230 3.26 -12.71 -15.82
CA THR A 230 3.78 -13.65 -14.82
C THR A 230 2.84 -14.85 -14.66
N PRO A 231 3.34 -16.03 -14.24
CA PRO A 231 2.48 -17.17 -13.91
C PRO A 231 1.40 -16.83 -12.86
N ALA A 232 1.72 -15.95 -11.91
CA ALA A 232 0.77 -15.49 -10.89
C ALA A 232 -0.42 -14.71 -11.50
N LEU A 233 -0.22 -13.96 -12.59
CA LEU A 233 -1.33 -13.31 -13.30
C LEU A 233 -2.30 -14.35 -13.88
N PHE A 234 -1.78 -15.44 -14.46
CA PHE A 234 -2.63 -16.49 -15.00
C PHE A 234 -3.34 -17.31 -13.92
N ASP A 235 -2.64 -17.63 -12.81
CA ASP A 235 -3.27 -18.27 -11.65
C ASP A 235 -4.37 -17.35 -11.06
N PHE A 236 -4.16 -16.03 -11.03
CA PHE A 236 -5.19 -15.04 -10.68
C PHE A 236 -6.39 -15.08 -11.63
N ILE A 237 -6.15 -15.01 -12.96
CA ILE A 237 -7.23 -15.01 -13.96
C ILE A 237 -8.06 -16.30 -13.84
N ASP A 238 -7.39 -17.46 -13.79
CA ASP A 238 -8.04 -18.77 -13.67
C ASP A 238 -8.90 -18.85 -12.40
N ALA A 239 -8.40 -18.33 -11.27
CA ALA A 239 -9.11 -18.33 -10.00
C ALA A 239 -10.41 -17.50 -10.03
N PHE A 240 -10.41 -16.37 -10.76
CA PHE A 240 -11.58 -15.50 -10.87
C PHE A 240 -12.60 -15.98 -11.92
N GLN A 241 -12.16 -16.69 -12.96
CA GLN A 241 -13.06 -17.28 -13.94
C GLN A 241 -13.87 -18.46 -13.37
N ALA A 242 -13.32 -19.18 -12.37
CA ALA A 242 -13.91 -20.36 -11.74
C ALA A 242 -14.23 -21.53 -12.70
N GLU A 243 -13.78 -21.47 -13.95
CA GLU A 243 -13.95 -22.50 -15.00
C GLU A 243 -13.18 -23.79 -14.65
N LYS A 244 -12.00 -23.66 -14.03
CA LYS A 244 -11.13 -24.79 -13.65
C LYS A 244 -11.29 -25.10 -12.15
N PRO A 245 -11.88 -26.25 -11.76
CA PRO A 245 -12.11 -26.57 -10.35
C PRO A 245 -10.85 -26.55 -9.47
N HIS A 246 -9.73 -27.05 -9.99
CA HIS A 246 -8.45 -27.08 -9.27
C HIS A 246 -7.78 -25.70 -9.14
N LYS A 247 -8.30 -24.67 -9.81
CA LYS A 247 -7.86 -23.28 -9.69
C LYS A 247 -8.79 -22.43 -8.82
N ALA A 248 -9.87 -23.01 -8.29
CA ALA A 248 -10.74 -22.28 -7.38
C ALA A 248 -9.97 -21.80 -6.14
N ILE A 249 -10.40 -20.67 -5.58
CA ILE A 249 -9.81 -20.12 -4.36
C ILE A 249 -10.24 -21.01 -3.17
N LYS A 250 -9.26 -21.64 -2.53
CA LYS A 250 -9.41 -22.47 -1.33
C LYS A 250 -9.44 -21.64 -0.05
N GLY A 251 -8.65 -20.57 0.01
CA GLY A 251 -8.60 -19.65 1.14
C GLY A 251 -7.75 -18.42 0.88
N ILE A 252 -7.85 -17.44 1.77
CA ILE A 252 -7.06 -16.21 1.75
C ILE A 252 -6.38 -16.06 3.11
N GLU A 253 -5.06 -15.90 3.12
CA GLU A 253 -4.28 -15.59 4.32
C GLU A 253 -3.89 -14.11 4.30
N LEU A 254 -4.11 -13.40 5.41
CA LEU A 254 -3.75 -11.98 5.55
C LEU A 254 -2.46 -11.85 6.36
N TYR A 255 -1.49 -11.10 5.85
CA TYR A 255 -0.18 -10.94 6.49
C TYR A 255 0.11 -9.48 6.84
N SER A 256 0.77 -9.25 7.98
CA SER A 256 1.26 -7.94 8.40
C SER A 256 2.56 -7.55 7.68
N ALA A 257 3.02 -6.31 7.89
CA ALA A 257 4.32 -5.84 7.41
C ALA A 257 5.51 -6.68 7.92
N ASP A 258 5.39 -7.24 9.13
CA ASP A 258 6.37 -8.16 9.72
C ASP A 258 6.28 -9.60 9.18
N ASN A 259 5.45 -9.84 8.16
CA ASN A 259 5.13 -11.16 7.61
C ASN A 259 4.51 -12.12 8.64
N LEU A 260 3.77 -11.58 9.61
CA LEU A 260 3.00 -12.38 10.56
C LEU A 260 1.61 -12.63 9.98
N LEU A 261 1.15 -13.89 10.04
CA LEU A 261 -0.22 -14.25 9.69
C LEU A 261 -1.18 -13.57 10.69
N ILE A 262 -2.01 -12.66 10.18
CA ILE A 262 -3.03 -11.94 10.94
C ILE A 262 -4.32 -12.76 11.00
N ASP A 263 -4.75 -13.29 9.85
CA ASP A 263 -6.04 -13.95 9.71
C ASP A 263 -6.06 -14.95 8.55
N THR A 264 -7.05 -15.85 8.54
CA THR A 264 -7.30 -16.80 7.46
C THR A 264 -8.78 -16.89 7.15
N ILE A 265 -9.14 -16.51 5.92
CA ILE A 265 -10.50 -16.61 5.39
C ILE A 265 -10.61 -17.94 4.63
N LYS A 266 -11.50 -18.82 5.10
CA LYS A 266 -11.78 -20.12 4.47
C LYS A 266 -13.13 -20.08 3.77
N PHE A 267 -13.20 -20.74 2.62
CA PHE A 267 -14.45 -20.86 1.87
C PHE A 267 -15.11 -22.20 2.18
N ALA A 268 -16.33 -22.16 2.71
CA ALA A 268 -17.11 -23.37 2.99
C ALA A 268 -17.64 -24.04 1.72
N GLN A 269 -17.81 -23.26 0.66
CA GLN A 269 -18.32 -23.69 -0.63
C GLN A 269 -17.40 -23.22 -1.74
N ARG A 270 -17.39 -24.00 -2.84
CA ARG A 270 -16.67 -23.63 -4.05
C ARG A 270 -17.15 -22.25 -4.51
N GLN A 271 -16.20 -21.35 -4.70
CA GLN A 271 -16.50 -19.99 -5.15
C GLN A 271 -17.04 -20.01 -6.58
N GLU A 272 -18.06 -19.20 -6.82
CA GLU A 272 -18.55 -18.90 -8.16
C GLU A 272 -17.61 -17.91 -8.86
N LYS A 273 -17.86 -17.63 -10.14
CA LYS A 273 -17.14 -16.63 -10.92
C LYS A 273 -17.11 -15.29 -10.16
N ARG A 274 -15.94 -14.64 -10.14
CA ARG A 274 -15.71 -13.32 -9.56
C ARG A 274 -15.20 -12.39 -10.64
N TYR A 275 -15.49 -11.11 -10.50
CA TYR A 275 -15.13 -10.12 -11.53
C TYR A 275 -13.88 -9.35 -11.13
N PHE A 276 -13.05 -9.02 -12.10
CA PHE A 276 -11.91 -8.13 -11.90
C PHE A 276 -11.78 -7.09 -13.01
N ILE A 277 -11.06 -6.01 -12.69
CA ILE A 277 -10.69 -4.91 -13.58
C ILE A 277 -9.22 -4.59 -13.28
N ILE A 278 -8.32 -4.67 -14.27
CA ILE A 278 -6.90 -4.38 -14.06
C ILE A 278 -6.39 -3.45 -15.16
N GLY A 279 -5.63 -2.43 -14.78
CA GLY A 279 -4.95 -1.56 -15.74
C GLY A 279 -3.76 -2.24 -16.42
N LEU A 280 -3.57 -1.98 -17.71
CA LEU A 280 -2.50 -2.51 -18.53
C LEU A 280 -1.94 -1.39 -19.43
N TRP A 281 -0.71 -0.98 -19.17
CA TRP A 281 -0.06 0.10 -19.91
C TRP A 281 0.28 -0.29 -21.35
N PRO A 282 0.29 0.63 -22.32
CA PRO A 282 0.56 0.34 -23.74
C PRO A 282 1.90 -0.37 -24.01
N TRP A 283 2.88 -0.16 -23.14
CA TRP A 283 4.19 -0.81 -23.24
C TRP A 283 4.26 -2.17 -22.52
N GLN A 284 3.26 -2.52 -21.69
CA GLN A 284 3.20 -3.82 -21.03
C GLN A 284 2.75 -4.91 -22.01
N TYR A 285 3.51 -6.00 -22.04
CA TYR A 285 3.32 -7.22 -22.82
C TYR A 285 3.15 -7.00 -24.34
N LYS A 286 4.02 -7.63 -25.12
CA LYS A 286 3.89 -7.65 -26.58
C LYS A 286 2.70 -8.48 -27.05
N ASN A 287 2.43 -9.59 -26.36
CA ASN A 287 1.26 -10.43 -26.61
C ASN A 287 0.21 -10.19 -25.51
N ARG A 288 -0.97 -9.74 -25.91
CA ARG A 288 -2.11 -9.42 -25.02
C ARG A 288 -3.25 -10.43 -25.16
N ASP A 289 -2.97 -11.61 -25.69
CA ASP A 289 -3.92 -12.72 -25.67
C ASP A 289 -3.95 -13.37 -24.29
N PHE A 290 -4.96 -13.01 -23.51
CA PHE A 290 -5.25 -13.59 -22.19
C PHE A 290 -6.33 -14.69 -22.26
N GLY A 291 -6.72 -15.10 -23.47
CA GLY A 291 -7.79 -16.07 -23.71
C GLY A 291 -9.16 -15.43 -24.02
N PRO A 292 -10.11 -16.24 -24.51
CA PRO A 292 -11.36 -15.77 -25.11
C PRO A 292 -12.35 -15.16 -24.11
N SER A 293 -12.25 -15.52 -22.83
CA SER A 293 -13.12 -15.01 -21.76
C SER A 293 -12.64 -13.68 -21.17
N ILE A 294 -11.55 -13.09 -21.70
CA ILE A 294 -10.96 -11.84 -21.24
C ILE A 294 -11.18 -10.73 -22.28
N ARG A 295 -11.70 -9.60 -21.81
CA ARG A 295 -11.90 -8.40 -22.62
C ARG A 295 -10.77 -7.40 -22.38
N LEU A 296 -10.43 -6.69 -23.44
CA LEU A 296 -9.59 -5.49 -23.43
C LEU A 296 -10.48 -4.28 -23.69
N VAL A 297 -10.53 -3.35 -22.74
CA VAL A 297 -11.31 -2.11 -22.87
C VAL A 297 -10.34 -0.92 -22.98
N PRO A 298 -10.38 -0.14 -24.09
CA PRO A 298 -9.54 1.04 -24.25
C PRO A 298 -9.85 2.18 -23.31
N ILE A 299 -8.81 2.81 -22.76
CA ILE A 299 -8.84 4.21 -22.35
C ILE A 299 -7.95 4.98 -23.32
N ASN A 300 -8.55 5.92 -24.04
CA ASN A 300 -7.84 6.77 -25.00
C ASN A 300 -7.69 8.19 -24.44
N ASN A 301 -6.66 8.89 -24.89
CA ASN A 301 -6.49 10.33 -24.71
C ASN A 301 -7.49 11.09 -25.59
N THR A 302 -7.56 12.42 -25.41
CA THR A 302 -8.39 13.32 -26.22
C THR A 302 -8.02 13.32 -27.70
N ASP A 303 -6.77 13.01 -28.03
CA ASP A 303 -6.26 12.82 -29.40
C ASP A 303 -6.49 11.40 -29.95
N ASN A 304 -7.30 10.59 -29.26
CA ASN A 304 -7.55 9.17 -29.53
C ASN A 304 -6.31 8.25 -29.43
N SER A 305 -5.16 8.75 -28.97
CA SER A 305 -4.01 7.89 -28.69
C SER A 305 -4.30 6.99 -27.49
N ARG A 306 -3.75 5.76 -27.52
CA ARG A 306 -4.02 4.78 -26.47
C ARG A 306 -3.29 5.16 -25.19
N LYS A 307 -4.04 5.43 -24.13
CA LYS A 307 -3.50 5.79 -22.81
C LYS A 307 -3.26 4.56 -21.94
N LEU A 308 -4.29 3.71 -21.83
CA LEU A 308 -4.29 2.51 -20.99
C LEU A 308 -5.26 1.47 -21.59
N ASP A 309 -5.01 0.20 -21.33
CA ASP A 309 -5.97 -0.87 -21.55
C ASP A 309 -6.50 -1.34 -20.20
N ILE A 310 -7.77 -1.71 -20.12
CA ILE A 310 -8.30 -2.46 -18.99
C ILE A 310 -8.45 -3.93 -19.42
N ILE A 311 -7.87 -4.86 -18.66
CA ILE A 311 -8.20 -6.28 -18.75
C ILE A 311 -9.29 -6.62 -17.74
N THR A 312 -10.30 -7.38 -18.17
CA THR A 312 -11.44 -7.75 -17.33
C THR A 312 -12.11 -9.03 -17.83
N ASN A 313 -12.71 -9.80 -16.92
CA ASN A 313 -13.57 -10.94 -17.24
C ASN A 313 -15.08 -10.62 -17.18
N ILE A 314 -15.45 -9.34 -17.08
CA ILE A 314 -16.85 -8.89 -17.09
C ILE A 314 -17.40 -8.95 -18.53
N GLU A 315 -18.42 -9.75 -18.77
CA GLU A 315 -19.01 -9.96 -20.10
C GLU A 315 -19.59 -8.67 -20.70
N SER A 316 -19.55 -8.52 -22.03
CA SER A 316 -20.07 -7.35 -22.75
C SER A 316 -21.57 -7.14 -22.58
N GLY A 317 -22.34 -8.21 -22.39
CA GLY A 317 -23.77 -8.12 -22.07
C GLY A 317 -24.06 -7.70 -20.62
N ARG A 318 -23.06 -7.74 -19.72
CA ARG A 318 -23.23 -7.41 -18.30
C ARG A 318 -22.88 -5.96 -17.98
N GLN A 319 -21.77 -5.46 -18.52
CA GLN A 319 -21.37 -4.05 -18.40
C GLN A 319 -20.70 -3.56 -19.69
N SER A 320 -21.03 -2.32 -20.04
CA SER A 320 -20.42 -1.55 -21.13
C SER A 320 -18.94 -1.26 -20.84
N GLY A 321 -18.19 -0.89 -21.89
CA GLY A 321 -16.79 -0.50 -21.71
C GLY A 321 -16.66 0.75 -20.83
N GLU A 322 -17.59 1.68 -21.02
CA GLU A 322 -17.68 2.96 -20.31
C GLU A 322 -17.91 2.77 -18.81
N GLU A 323 -18.81 1.87 -18.41
CA GLU A 323 -19.04 1.54 -17.00
C GLU A 323 -17.78 0.92 -16.35
N ILE A 324 -17.09 0.04 -17.07
CA ILE A 324 -15.86 -0.62 -16.61
C ILE A 324 -14.74 0.42 -16.43
N ILE A 325 -14.58 1.33 -17.38
CA ILE A 325 -13.66 2.48 -17.26
C ILE A 325 -14.05 3.34 -16.06
N GLY A 326 -15.33 3.64 -15.88
CA GLY A 326 -15.83 4.40 -14.75
C GLY A 326 -15.57 3.73 -13.39
N HIS A 327 -15.64 2.40 -13.31
CA HIS A 327 -15.23 1.66 -12.11
C HIS A 327 -13.73 1.82 -11.85
N TYR A 328 -12.90 1.66 -12.88
CA TYR A 328 -11.45 1.77 -12.77
C TYR A 328 -11.02 3.19 -12.34
N LEU A 329 -11.50 4.23 -13.03
CA LEU A 329 -11.15 5.63 -12.76
C LEU A 329 -11.71 6.15 -11.44
N ARG A 330 -12.83 5.61 -10.94
CA ARG A 330 -13.29 5.93 -9.58
C ARG A 330 -12.31 5.49 -8.50
N ARG A 331 -11.55 4.41 -8.75
CA ARG A 331 -10.52 3.90 -7.85
C ARG A 331 -9.17 4.56 -8.11
N TRP A 332 -8.80 4.72 -9.38
CA TRP A 332 -7.52 5.27 -9.84
C TRP A 332 -7.76 6.51 -10.73
N PRO A 333 -8.11 7.66 -10.14
CA PRO A 333 -8.49 8.85 -10.91
C PRO A 333 -7.32 9.48 -11.66
N ILE A 334 -6.08 9.32 -11.16
CA ILE A 334 -4.89 9.92 -11.75
C ILE A 334 -3.92 8.81 -12.15
N LEU A 335 -4.03 8.38 -13.41
CA LEU A 335 -3.39 7.17 -13.92
C LEU A 335 -1.86 7.23 -13.88
N GLU A 336 -1.27 8.28 -14.45
CA GLU A 336 0.18 8.40 -14.60
C GLU A 336 0.89 8.62 -13.27
N SER A 337 0.46 9.61 -12.48
CA SER A 337 1.11 9.90 -11.20
C SER A 337 0.91 8.74 -10.23
N GLY A 338 -0.31 8.22 -10.11
CA GLY A 338 -0.57 7.09 -9.21
C GLY A 338 0.25 5.84 -9.58
N TYR A 339 0.47 5.58 -10.87
CA TYR A 339 1.31 4.47 -11.28
C TYR A 339 2.81 4.74 -11.11
N GLN A 340 3.25 5.97 -11.36
CA GLN A 340 4.64 6.37 -11.09
C GLN A 340 4.96 6.24 -9.60
N ASP A 341 4.06 6.67 -8.72
CA ASP A 341 4.18 6.49 -7.27
C ASP A 341 4.34 5.00 -6.94
N PHE A 342 3.48 4.14 -7.50
CA PHE A 342 3.60 2.70 -7.32
C PHE A 342 4.96 2.15 -7.81
N LEU A 343 5.49 2.62 -8.93
CA LEU A 343 6.82 2.24 -9.40
C LEU A 343 7.93 2.71 -8.47
N ASP A 344 7.82 3.94 -7.94
CA ASP A 344 8.79 4.51 -7.01
C ASP A 344 8.81 3.71 -5.70
N GLU A 345 7.64 3.32 -5.18
CA GLU A 345 7.52 2.44 -4.00
C GLU A 345 8.26 1.10 -4.19
N ILE A 346 8.09 0.48 -5.36
CA ILE A 346 8.80 -0.76 -5.70
C ILE A 346 10.30 -0.50 -5.85
N GLY A 347 10.68 0.60 -6.52
CA GLY A 347 12.06 0.98 -6.75
C GLY A 347 12.83 1.24 -5.44
N HIS A 348 12.20 1.92 -4.50
CA HIS A 348 12.74 2.18 -3.15
C HIS A 348 12.86 0.91 -2.33
N PHE A 349 11.87 0.02 -2.39
CA PHE A 349 11.90 -1.26 -1.67
C PHE A 349 13.08 -2.15 -2.04
N VAL A 350 13.50 -2.14 -3.31
CA VAL A 350 14.68 -2.91 -3.76
C VAL A 350 15.98 -2.37 -3.17
N ARG A 351 16.02 -1.10 -2.76
CA ARG A 351 17.23 -0.39 -2.35
C ARG A 351 17.37 -0.22 -0.83
N SER A 352 16.26 -0.12 -0.10
CA SER A 352 16.30 0.13 1.34
C SER A 352 16.33 -1.18 2.13
N PRO A 353 17.29 -1.37 3.07
CA PRO A 353 17.13 -2.36 4.13
C PRO A 353 15.77 -2.13 4.80
N ARG A 354 15.10 -3.21 5.24
CA ARG A 354 13.92 -3.09 6.12
C ARG A 354 14.36 -2.45 7.45
N THR A 355 14.52 -1.15 7.47
CA THR A 355 14.59 -0.38 8.71
C THR A 355 13.20 -0.50 9.27
N LYS A 356 13.00 -1.40 10.24
CA LYS A 356 11.74 -1.44 10.97
C LYS A 356 11.50 -0.03 11.47
N ILE A 357 10.44 0.60 11.01
CA ILE A 357 9.95 1.85 11.59
C ILE A 357 9.54 1.45 13.00
N GLN A 358 10.48 1.54 13.94
CA GLN A 358 10.18 1.37 15.33
C GLN A 358 9.38 2.60 15.70
N TYR A 359 8.06 2.43 15.81
CA TYR A 359 7.23 3.41 16.45
C TYR A 359 7.81 3.61 17.85
N LYS A 360 8.52 4.73 18.03
CA LYS A 360 8.79 5.26 19.36
C LYS A 360 7.47 5.81 19.86
N CYS A 361 6.48 4.96 20.08
CA CYS A 361 5.34 5.33 20.88
C CYS A 361 5.90 5.46 22.30
N PRO A 362 6.07 6.68 22.83
CA PRO A 362 6.62 6.86 24.17
C PRO A 362 5.66 6.36 25.26
N ILE A 363 4.44 5.95 24.85
CA ILE A 363 3.32 5.58 25.68
C ILE A 363 3.00 4.11 25.44
N LEU A 364 3.97 3.21 25.69
CA LEU A 364 3.59 1.88 26.11
C LEU A 364 3.51 1.97 27.64
N PRO A 365 2.30 1.89 28.24
CA PRO A 365 2.20 1.92 29.69
C PRO A 365 3.10 0.83 30.25
N ASN A 366 3.94 1.18 31.22
CA ASN A 366 4.62 0.17 32.02
C ASN A 366 3.53 -0.71 32.63
N ASN A 367 3.69 -2.03 32.54
CA ASN A 367 2.72 -3.02 33.01
C ASN A 367 2.28 -2.69 34.46
N GLY A 368 1.16 -1.97 34.63
CA GLY A 368 0.63 -1.59 35.94
C GLY A 368 0.12 -0.15 36.08
N GLU A 369 0.47 0.80 35.19
CA GLU A 369 -0.08 2.16 35.26
C GLU A 369 -1.46 2.26 34.59
N ASN A 370 -2.43 2.87 35.29
CA ASN A 370 -3.75 3.15 34.74
C ASN A 370 -3.62 4.22 33.65
N LEU A 371 -3.92 3.85 32.40
CA LEU A 371 -4.01 4.80 31.29
C LEU A 371 -5.09 5.86 31.57
N THR A 372 -4.77 7.11 31.31
CA THR A 372 -5.75 8.20 31.29
C THR A 372 -6.40 8.30 29.92
N TYR A 373 -7.59 8.91 29.87
CA TYR A 373 -8.27 9.18 28.60
C TYR A 373 -7.42 10.04 27.65
N GLU A 374 -6.74 11.05 28.17
CA GLU A 374 -5.85 11.91 27.37
C GLU A 374 -4.65 11.16 26.80
N GLN A 375 -4.09 10.20 27.54
CA GLN A 375 -3.03 9.33 27.02
C GLN A 375 -3.53 8.47 25.87
N VAL A 376 -4.75 7.94 25.95
CA VAL A 376 -5.36 7.16 24.85
C VAL A 376 -5.66 8.03 23.64
N LEU A 377 -6.19 9.24 23.82
CA LEU A 377 -6.38 10.18 22.71
C LEU A 377 -5.06 10.59 22.06
N SER A 378 -4.03 10.84 22.86
CA SER A 378 -2.68 11.19 22.37
C SER A 378 -2.07 10.02 21.59
N PHE A 379 -2.19 8.80 22.11
CA PHE A 379 -1.82 7.58 21.40
C PHE A 379 -2.54 7.49 20.06
N TRP A 380 -3.86 7.68 20.04
CA TRP A 380 -4.64 7.59 18.81
C TRP A 380 -4.24 8.64 17.78
N ARG A 381 -4.04 9.90 18.19
CA ARG A 381 -3.55 10.97 17.30
C ARG A 381 -2.20 10.60 16.68
N LEU A 382 -1.29 10.00 17.44
CA LEU A 382 0.00 9.54 16.92
C LEU A 382 -0.18 8.43 15.86
N ILE A 383 -1.07 7.46 16.10
CA ILE A 383 -1.40 6.41 15.14
C ILE A 383 -1.99 7.01 13.86
N LEU A 384 -2.96 7.90 13.97
CA LEU A 384 -3.58 8.57 12.82
C LEU A 384 -2.56 9.38 12.02
N ASN A 385 -1.71 10.15 12.70
CA ASN A 385 -0.64 10.91 12.06
C ASN A 385 0.32 10.01 11.29
N SER A 386 0.76 8.93 11.92
CA SER A 386 1.67 7.98 11.29
C SER A 386 1.03 7.30 10.08
N TYR A 387 -0.27 7.00 10.15
CA TYR A 387 -1.01 6.49 9.01
C TYR A 387 -1.02 7.51 7.85
N CYS A 388 -1.32 8.79 8.12
CA CYS A 388 -1.25 9.85 7.11
C CYS A 388 0.14 9.95 6.46
N GLN A 389 1.21 9.94 7.26
CA GLN A 389 2.59 10.01 6.78
C GLN A 389 2.98 8.87 5.85
N ARG A 390 2.48 7.66 6.09
CA ARG A 390 2.78 6.49 5.27
C ARG A 390 1.91 6.41 4.02
N HIS A 391 0.64 6.78 4.13
CA HIS A 391 -0.36 6.46 3.10
C HIS A 391 -0.82 7.66 2.28
N PHE A 392 -0.81 8.87 2.86
CA PHE A 392 -1.31 10.08 2.23
C PHE A 392 -0.21 11.05 1.85
N PHE A 393 0.84 11.21 2.65
CA PHE A 393 1.89 12.20 2.40
C PHE A 393 3.09 11.65 1.60
N PRO A 394 3.83 12.54 0.91
CA PRO A 394 5.04 12.16 0.19
C PRO A 394 6.06 11.49 1.11
N ILE A 395 6.99 10.70 0.54
CA ILE A 395 7.95 9.92 1.32
C ILE A 395 8.83 10.77 2.25
N ASP A 396 9.13 12.00 1.86
CA ASP A 396 9.95 12.94 2.65
C ASP A 396 9.27 13.39 3.96
N TYR A 397 7.98 13.09 4.14
CA TYR A 397 7.20 13.47 5.31
C TYR A 397 7.15 12.38 6.40
N GLN A 398 7.73 11.20 6.16
CA GLN A 398 7.63 10.05 7.07
C GLN A 398 8.19 10.29 8.49
N GLU A 399 9.22 11.11 8.59
CA GLU A 399 9.96 11.35 9.84
C GLU A 399 9.65 12.73 10.45
N LEU A 400 8.71 13.48 9.87
CA LEU A 400 8.32 14.78 10.42
C LEU A 400 7.50 14.60 11.70
N ASP A 401 7.66 15.52 12.64
CA ASP A 401 6.83 15.53 13.83
C ASP A 401 5.40 16.01 13.54
N PHE A 402 4.51 15.76 14.50
CA PHE A 402 3.09 16.13 14.38
C PHE A 402 2.88 17.65 14.23
N LEU A 403 3.67 18.48 14.92
CA LEU A 403 3.49 19.93 14.92
C LEU A 403 3.81 20.52 13.54
N VAL A 404 4.85 20.00 12.88
CA VAL A 404 5.19 20.37 11.50
C VAL A 404 4.07 19.99 10.55
N LEU A 405 3.50 18.79 10.65
CA LEU A 405 2.36 18.38 9.81
C LEU A 405 1.08 19.16 10.13
N GLN A 406 0.91 19.57 11.38
CA GLN A 406 -0.20 20.39 11.82
C GLN A 406 -0.16 21.77 11.17
N GLU A 407 0.99 22.44 11.18
CA GLU A 407 1.19 23.73 10.51
C GLU A 407 1.03 23.61 8.99
N ARG A 408 1.55 22.55 8.38
CA ARG A 408 1.52 22.37 6.92
C ARG A 408 0.17 21.94 6.39
N PHE A 409 -0.50 21.00 7.05
CA PHE A 409 -1.69 20.35 6.50
C PHE A 409 -2.88 20.37 7.45
N TYR A 410 -2.72 20.03 8.73
CA TYR A 410 -3.90 19.80 9.60
C TYR A 410 -4.64 21.08 10.00
N HIS A 411 -4.02 22.25 9.92
CA HIS A 411 -4.67 23.54 10.14
C HIS A 411 -5.14 24.24 8.85
N LEU A 412 -5.02 23.58 7.68
CA LEU A 412 -5.51 24.17 6.43
C LEU A 412 -7.02 24.44 6.52
N ARG A 413 -7.42 25.62 6.05
CA ARG A 413 -8.83 26.00 5.96
C ARG A 413 -9.45 25.38 4.71
N GLY A 414 -10.78 25.32 4.69
CA GLY A 414 -11.50 24.86 3.52
C GLY A 414 -13.02 24.96 3.67
N ALA A 415 -13.71 24.34 2.72
CA ALA A 415 -15.14 24.12 2.72
C ALA A 415 -15.46 22.64 2.59
N ILE A 416 -16.62 22.23 3.10
CA ILE A 416 -17.13 20.87 2.96
C ILE A 416 -18.42 20.94 2.15
N ASN A 417 -18.43 20.28 1.00
CA ASN A 417 -19.57 20.24 0.11
C ASN A 417 -20.13 18.81 0.08
N SER A 418 -21.44 18.68 0.15
CA SER A 418 -22.10 17.40 -0.19
C SER A 418 -22.47 17.45 -1.67
N ILE A 419 -22.00 16.46 -2.44
CA ILE A 419 -22.22 16.36 -3.88
C ILE A 419 -22.73 14.95 -4.15
N SER A 420 -24.05 14.81 -4.39
CA SER A 420 -24.78 13.59 -4.74
C SER A 420 -24.33 12.30 -4.01
N ASP A 421 -23.26 11.64 -4.46
CA ASP A 421 -22.70 10.39 -3.95
C ASP A 421 -21.42 10.55 -3.10
N SER A 422 -21.04 11.80 -2.79
CA SER A 422 -19.77 12.14 -2.17
C SER A 422 -19.84 13.32 -1.20
N PHE A 423 -18.89 13.33 -0.26
CA PHE A 423 -18.56 14.47 0.58
C PHE A 423 -17.19 14.99 0.14
N GLU A 424 -17.16 16.20 -0.40
CA GLU A 424 -15.94 16.86 -0.84
C GLU A 424 -15.40 17.80 0.24
N VAL A 425 -14.15 17.60 0.63
CA VAL A 425 -13.36 18.53 1.43
C VAL A 425 -12.49 19.33 0.48
N LYS A 426 -12.84 20.61 0.27
CA LYS A 426 -12.12 21.52 -0.62
C LYS A 426 -11.24 22.46 0.19
N PHE A 427 -9.92 22.29 0.10
CA PHE A 427 -8.95 23.13 0.82
C PHE A 427 -8.77 24.50 0.16
N GLU A 428 -8.57 25.51 1.01
CA GLU A 428 -8.25 26.89 0.65
C GLU A 428 -6.89 27.25 1.25
N PRO A 429 -5.77 26.80 0.64
CA PRO A 429 -4.45 27.14 1.14
C PRO A 429 -4.21 28.66 1.09
N PRO A 430 -3.41 29.23 2.01
CA PRO A 430 -3.09 30.65 1.99
C PRO A 430 -2.32 31.04 0.71
N GLU A 431 -2.36 32.32 0.35
CA GLU A 431 -1.59 32.83 -0.79
C GLU A 431 -0.09 32.54 -0.60
N GLY A 432 0.58 32.01 -1.63
CA GLY A 432 1.99 31.63 -1.56
C GLY A 432 2.28 30.35 -0.78
N PHE A 433 1.27 29.48 -0.57
CA PHE A 433 1.46 28.22 0.14
C PHE A 433 2.53 27.32 -0.50
N LEU A 434 3.66 27.17 0.20
CA LEU A 434 4.87 26.52 -0.31
C LEU A 434 4.70 25.03 -0.62
N TYR A 435 3.68 24.37 -0.05
CA TYR A 435 3.46 22.92 -0.12
C TYR A 435 2.30 22.53 -1.04
N GLN A 436 1.97 23.35 -2.04
CA GLN A 436 0.83 23.10 -2.94
C GLN A 436 0.91 21.75 -3.64
N LYS A 437 2.10 21.36 -4.14
CA LYS A 437 2.31 20.05 -4.79
C LYS A 437 2.14 18.88 -3.83
N ASP A 438 2.56 19.04 -2.58
CA ASP A 438 2.44 18.00 -1.55
C ASP A 438 0.98 17.88 -1.08
N LEU A 439 0.24 18.98 -1.02
CA LEU A 439 -1.21 18.97 -0.77
C LEU A 439 -1.97 18.29 -1.90
N GLN A 440 -1.61 18.56 -3.16
CA GLN A 440 -2.19 17.89 -4.33
C GLN A 440 -1.96 16.38 -4.26
N TYR A 441 -0.73 15.98 -3.98
CA TYR A 441 -0.37 14.58 -3.75
C TYR A 441 -1.22 13.96 -2.63
N ALA A 442 -1.33 14.63 -1.49
CA ALA A 442 -2.11 14.13 -0.36
C ALA A 442 -3.60 13.97 -0.69
N CYS A 443 -4.21 14.93 -1.39
CA CYS A 443 -5.59 14.84 -1.85
C CYS A 443 -5.77 13.65 -2.80
N GLN A 444 -4.85 13.46 -3.75
CA GLN A 444 -4.86 12.33 -4.67
C GLN A 444 -4.85 11.00 -3.90
N ARG A 445 -3.93 10.83 -2.94
CA ARG A 445 -3.80 9.59 -2.16
C ARG A 445 -5.04 9.28 -1.32
N VAL A 446 -5.67 10.31 -0.74
CA VAL A 446 -6.95 10.14 -0.03
C VAL A 446 -8.08 9.70 -0.98
N ASN A 447 -8.13 10.25 -2.20
CA ASN A 447 -9.14 9.90 -3.19
C ASN A 447 -8.97 8.46 -3.71
N GLU A 448 -7.73 8.04 -3.95
CA GLU A 448 -7.35 6.68 -4.34
C GLU A 448 -7.60 5.67 -3.21
N ALA A 449 -7.56 6.10 -1.96
CA ALA A 449 -7.94 5.29 -0.84
C ALA A 449 -9.44 4.89 -0.85
N ASP A 450 -10.29 5.45 -1.72
CA ASP A 450 -11.73 5.14 -1.86
C ASP A 450 -12.46 5.08 -0.51
N ILE A 451 -12.20 6.08 0.33
CA ILE A 451 -12.73 6.15 1.69
C ILE A 451 -14.22 6.46 1.63
N ARG A 452 -15.02 5.73 2.41
CA ARG A 452 -16.47 5.94 2.51
C ARG A 452 -16.85 6.28 3.94
N LEU A 453 -17.80 7.19 4.08
CA LEU A 453 -18.46 7.50 5.33
C LEU A 453 -19.42 6.37 5.73
N ILE A 454 -19.92 6.42 6.96
CA ILE A 454 -20.83 5.40 7.52
C ILE A 454 -22.13 5.28 6.72
N ASP A 455 -22.58 6.38 6.13
CA ASP A 455 -23.77 6.45 5.27
C ASP A 455 -23.51 6.00 3.81
N GLY A 456 -22.28 5.62 3.49
CA GLY A 456 -21.87 5.10 2.18
C GLY A 456 -21.33 6.14 1.20
N HIS A 457 -21.47 7.44 1.49
CA HIS A 457 -20.92 8.49 0.63
C HIS A 457 -19.40 8.41 0.55
N LYS A 458 -18.85 8.68 -0.63
CA LYS A 458 -17.39 8.71 -0.84
C LYS A 458 -16.80 10.02 -0.31
N LEU A 459 -15.76 9.94 0.50
CA LEU A 459 -14.97 11.10 0.90
C LEU A 459 -14.02 11.48 -0.24
N ARG A 460 -14.05 12.74 -0.68
CA ARG A 460 -13.19 13.30 -1.74
C ARG A 460 -12.47 14.54 -1.27
N PHE A 461 -11.21 14.69 -1.64
CA PHE A 461 -10.36 15.83 -1.30
C PHE A 461 -10.00 16.58 -2.58
N SER A 462 -10.13 17.90 -2.56
CA SER A 462 -9.72 18.80 -3.62
C SER A 462 -9.17 20.11 -3.02
N PHE A 463 -8.58 20.97 -3.83
CA PHE A 463 -8.14 22.29 -3.38
C PHE A 463 -8.41 23.33 -4.47
N ALA A 464 -8.55 24.59 -4.06
CA ALA A 464 -8.89 25.72 -4.92
C ALA A 464 -7.75 26.16 -5.86
#